data_AF-A0A0P9H0A2-F1
#
_entry.id   AF-A0A0P9H0A2-F1
#
_cell.length_a   1.000
_cell.length_b   1.000
_cell.length_c   1.000
_cell.angle_alpha   90.00
_cell.angle_beta   90.00
_cell.angle_gamma   90.00
#
_symmetry.space_group_name_H-M   'P 1'
#
loop_
_entity.id
_entity.type
_entity.pdbx_description
1 polymer ?
#
loop_
_entity_poly.entity_id
_entity_poly.type
_entity_poly.pdbx_seq_one_letter_code
_entity_poly.pdbx_strand_id
1 'polypeptide(L)'
;SIERFNLNLALTRYGAYKEVNSSANRDLDRVYGAKWITDLDLGYNLSKNLNVAVGAKNLFDVYPKKQGIPSSTMVSSYGTYSPYGFTGGYYYTRLTYAF
;
A
#
# COMPACT_ATOMS: atom_id res chain seq x y z
N SER A 1 2.31 -23.65 22.84
CA SER A 1 2.14 -22.20 23.06
C SER A 1 2.06 -21.36 21.77
N ILE A 2 2.31 -21.93 20.57
CA ILE A 2 2.20 -21.18 19.31
C ILE A 2 0.76 -21.04 18.78
N GLU A 3 -0.13 -21.95 19.20
CA GLU A 3 -1.55 -22.01 18.80
C GLU A 3 -2.39 -20.79 19.24
N ARG A 4 -1.84 -19.92 20.07
CA ARG A 4 -2.51 -18.69 20.50
C ARG A 4 -2.30 -17.52 19.53
N PHE A 5 -1.37 -17.64 18.59
CA PHE A 5 -1.06 -16.60 17.62
C PHE A 5 -1.77 -16.85 16.29
N ASN A 6 -2.30 -15.77 15.72
CA ASN A 6 -2.87 -15.75 14.38
C ASN A 6 -2.02 -14.79 13.55
N LEU A 7 -1.55 -15.21 12.38
CA LEU A 7 -0.74 -14.37 11.50
C LEU A 7 -1.34 -14.38 10.09
N ASN A 8 -1.54 -13.21 9.52
CA ASN A 8 -1.85 -13.04 8.11
C ASN A 8 -0.84 -12.09 7.47
N LEU A 9 -0.20 -12.55 6.40
CA LEU A 9 0.70 -11.77 5.56
C LEU A 9 0.16 -11.80 4.14
N ALA A 10 -0.03 -10.63 3.53
CA ALA A 10 -0.36 -10.51 2.12
C ALA A 10 0.64 -9.61 1.41
N LEU A 11 1.07 -10.05 0.23
CA LEU A 11 2.01 -9.33 -0.63
C LEU A 11 1.35 -9.10 -2.00
N THR A 12 1.16 -7.83 -2.35
CA THR A 12 0.59 -7.44 -3.65
C THR A 12 1.68 -6.81 -4.50
N ARG A 13 1.96 -7.39 -5.69
CA ARG A 13 2.90 -6.82 -6.66
C ARG A 13 2.19 -6.04 -7.73
N TYR A 14 2.58 -4.79 -7.90
CA TYR A 14 2.25 -3.98 -9.07
C TYR A 14 3.44 -3.95 -10.01
N GLY A 15 3.20 -4.32 -11.28
CA GLY A 15 4.18 -4.23 -12.34
C GLY A 15 4.62 -2.80 -12.63
N ALA A 16 5.73 -2.66 -13.36
CA ALA A 16 6.12 -1.36 -13.88
C ALA A 16 5.10 -0.91 -14.93
N TYR A 17 4.84 0.39 -15.00
CA TYR A 17 3.94 0.97 -15.99
C TYR A 17 4.53 2.25 -16.59
N LYS A 18 4.02 2.60 -17.76
CA LYS A 18 4.47 3.75 -18.54
C LYS A 18 3.27 4.64 -18.84
N GLU A 19 3.41 5.92 -18.55
CA GLU A 19 2.46 6.95 -18.96
C GLU A 19 3.03 7.64 -20.20
N VAL A 20 2.32 7.51 -21.31
CA VAL A 20 2.72 8.10 -22.59
C VAL A 20 2.33 9.58 -22.59
N ASN A 21 3.28 10.43 -22.95
CA ASN A 21 3.05 11.85 -23.08
C ASN A 21 2.43 12.20 -24.45
N SER A 22 1.63 13.27 -24.51
CA SER A 22 0.94 13.69 -25.73
C SER A 22 1.85 14.28 -26.82
N SER A 23 3.07 14.71 -26.49
CA SER A 23 4.05 15.21 -27.48
C SER A 23 4.64 14.07 -28.29
N ALA A 24 4.98 14.31 -29.57
CA ALA A 24 5.71 13.38 -30.42
C ALA A 24 7.07 12.92 -29.85
N ASN A 25 7.67 13.72 -28.95
CA ASN A 25 8.88 13.34 -28.24
C ASN A 25 8.58 12.31 -27.13
N ARG A 26 9.10 11.08 -27.31
CA ARG A 26 8.94 9.94 -26.39
C ARG A 26 9.88 9.97 -25.19
N ASP A 27 10.92 10.81 -25.20
CA ASP A 27 11.80 10.99 -24.03
C ASP A 27 11.07 11.67 -22.85
N LEU A 28 9.90 12.25 -23.14
CA LEU A 28 9.01 12.85 -22.14
C LEU A 28 8.02 11.85 -21.51
N ASP A 29 8.03 10.58 -21.96
CA ASP A 29 7.19 9.55 -21.36
C ASP A 29 7.64 9.24 -19.93
N ARG A 30 6.69 9.01 -19.03
CA ARG A 30 6.99 8.74 -17.62
C ARG A 30 6.96 7.26 -17.33
N VAL A 31 8.07 6.72 -16.85
CA VAL A 31 8.19 5.32 -16.46
C VAL A 31 8.18 5.20 -14.93
N TYR A 32 7.29 4.36 -14.44
CA TYR A 32 7.11 4.07 -13.02
C TYR A 32 7.53 2.63 -12.76
N GLY A 33 8.50 2.47 -11.86
CA GLY A 33 9.01 1.16 -11.49
C GLY A 33 7.97 0.33 -10.74
N ALA A 34 8.13 -0.99 -10.83
CA ALA A 34 7.30 -1.94 -10.13
C ALA A 34 7.40 -1.78 -8.60
N LYS A 35 6.32 -2.09 -7.89
CA LYS A 35 6.22 -1.95 -6.42
C LYS A 35 5.60 -3.17 -5.77
N TRP A 36 5.88 -3.33 -4.48
CA TRP A 36 5.24 -4.30 -3.60
C TRP A 36 4.50 -3.53 -2.51
N ILE A 37 3.29 -3.96 -2.20
CA ILE A 37 2.53 -3.53 -1.03
C ILE A 37 2.46 -4.72 -0.08
N THR A 38 2.81 -4.48 1.18
CA THR A 38 2.79 -5.49 2.23
C THR A 38 1.68 -5.17 3.21
N ASP A 39 0.81 -6.14 3.44
CA ASP A 39 -0.18 -6.09 4.50
C ASP A 39 0.15 -7.14 5.55
N LEU A 40 -0.03 -6.80 6.82
CA LEU A 40 0.28 -7.67 7.95
C LEU A 40 -0.82 -7.54 9.01
N ASP A 41 -1.32 -8.66 9.52
CA ASP A 41 -2.21 -8.72 10.68
C ASP A 41 -1.67 -9.78 11.65
N LEU A 42 -1.42 -9.38 12.89
CA LEU A 42 -0.93 -10.23 13.97
C LEU A 42 -1.95 -10.22 15.10
N GLY A 43 -2.55 -11.38 15.36
CA GLY A 43 -3.52 -11.61 16.43
C GLY A 43 -2.96 -12.51 17.54
N TYR A 44 -3.52 -12.34 18.74
CA TYR A 44 -3.23 -13.16 19.90
C TYR A 44 -4.50 -13.43 20.71
N ASN A 45 -4.79 -14.71 20.96
CA ASN A 45 -5.91 -15.17 21.78
C ASN A 45 -5.54 -15.01 23.27
N LEU A 46 -5.97 -13.93 23.92
CA LEU A 46 -5.78 -13.70 25.36
C LEU A 46 -6.51 -14.75 26.21
N SER A 47 -7.68 -15.20 25.76
CA SER A 47 -8.41 -16.33 26.33
C SER A 47 -9.16 -17.09 25.22
N LYS A 48 -10.00 -18.07 25.58
CA LYS A 48 -10.88 -18.76 24.61
C LYS A 48 -11.92 -17.83 23.99
N ASN A 49 -12.25 -16.73 24.67
CA ASN A 49 -13.33 -15.81 24.30
C ASN A 49 -12.82 -14.43 23.89
N LEU A 50 -11.53 -14.12 24.09
CA LEU A 50 -10.96 -12.80 23.85
C LEU A 50 -9.72 -12.87 22.95
N ASN A 51 -9.77 -12.16 21.83
CA ASN A 51 -8.67 -11.97 20.90
C ASN A 51 -8.31 -10.48 20.76
N VAL A 52 -7.02 -10.18 20.69
CA VAL A 52 -6.47 -8.86 20.34
C VAL A 52 -5.61 -9.01 19.10
N ALA A 53 -5.76 -8.10 18.15
CA ALA A 53 -4.91 -8.04 16.97
C ALA A 53 -4.43 -6.62 16.69
N VAL A 54 -3.22 -6.54 16.13
CA VAL A 54 -2.65 -5.33 15.53
C VAL A 54 -2.36 -5.61 14.07
N GLY A 55 -2.67 -4.66 13.19
CA GLY A 55 -2.47 -4.85 11.76
C GLY A 55 -2.19 -3.57 11.02
N ALA A 56 -1.67 -3.74 9.81
CA ALA A 56 -1.37 -2.67 8.89
C ALA A 56 -1.71 -3.09 7.45
N LYS A 57 -2.41 -2.20 6.74
CA LYS A 57 -2.52 -2.21 5.28
C LYS A 57 -1.49 -1.25 4.72
N ASN A 58 -0.70 -1.69 3.75
CA ASN A 58 0.47 -0.94 3.29
C ASN A 58 1.44 -0.59 4.44
N LEU A 59 1.94 -1.63 5.10
CA LEU A 59 2.80 -1.59 6.30
C LEU A 59 4.03 -0.67 6.15
N PHE A 60 4.56 -0.53 4.93
CA PHE A 60 5.76 0.29 4.65
C PHE A 60 5.44 1.68 4.10
N ASP A 61 4.18 2.11 4.21
CA ASP A 61 3.73 3.44 3.82
C ASP A 61 4.17 3.81 2.37
N VAL A 62 3.93 2.89 1.44
CA VAL A 62 4.34 3.04 0.04
C VAL A 62 3.37 4.00 -0.66
N TYR A 63 3.93 5.07 -1.24
CA TYR A 63 3.21 6.01 -2.09
C TYR A 63 3.60 5.87 -3.56
N PRO A 64 2.72 6.30 -4.48
CA PRO A 64 3.09 6.39 -5.88
C PRO A 64 4.25 7.38 -6.07
N LYS A 65 5.02 7.22 -7.15
CA LYS A 65 6.04 8.20 -7.48
C LYS A 65 5.36 9.49 -7.96
N LYS A 66 5.86 10.63 -7.52
CA LYS A 66 5.44 11.94 -8.06
C LYS A 66 5.90 12.07 -9.52
N GLN A 67 5.12 12.75 -10.36
CA GLN A 67 5.40 12.85 -11.80
C GLN A 67 6.71 13.61 -12.12
N GLY A 68 7.25 14.37 -11.15
CA GLY A 68 8.60 14.96 -11.23
C GLY A 68 8.78 16.11 -12.21
N ILE A 69 7.75 16.45 -13.01
CA ILE A 69 7.76 17.59 -13.92
C ILE A 69 7.06 18.76 -13.22
N PRO A 70 7.76 19.88 -12.94
CA PRO A 70 7.13 21.09 -12.47
C PRO A 70 6.23 21.62 -13.59
N SER A 71 4.94 21.71 -13.33
CA SER A 71 4.02 22.44 -14.19
C SER A 71 3.44 23.57 -13.37
N SER A 72 3.40 24.78 -13.95
CA SER A 72 2.80 25.96 -13.32
C SER A 72 1.29 25.81 -13.10
N THR A 73 0.66 24.78 -13.69
CA THR A 73 -0.77 24.49 -13.58
C THR A 73 -1.07 23.15 -12.91
N MET A 74 -0.10 22.24 -12.79
CA MET A 74 -0.27 20.97 -12.07
C MET A 74 0.49 21.01 -10.76
N VAL A 75 -0.27 21.07 -9.66
CA VAL A 75 0.18 20.65 -8.33
C VAL A 75 0.90 19.31 -8.47
N SER A 76 2.05 19.10 -7.84
CA SER A 76 2.89 17.90 -7.97
C SER A 76 2.12 16.60 -7.69
N SER A 77 1.40 16.09 -8.68
CA SER A 77 0.56 14.91 -8.56
C SER A 77 1.39 13.65 -8.65
N TYR A 78 0.81 12.57 -8.15
CA TYR A 78 1.25 11.20 -8.42
C TYR A 78 1.03 10.83 -9.88
N GLY A 79 1.63 9.74 -10.35
CA GLY A 79 1.28 9.16 -11.65
C GLY A 79 -0.23 8.96 -11.75
N THR A 80 -0.86 9.53 -12.78
CA THR A 80 -2.31 9.51 -13.01
C THR A 80 -2.85 8.09 -13.06
N TYR A 81 -2.05 7.14 -13.55
CA TYR A 81 -2.43 5.74 -13.71
C TYR A 81 -1.81 4.83 -12.64
N SER A 82 -1.47 5.38 -11.47
CA SER A 82 -0.98 4.56 -10.35
C SER A 82 -2.00 3.49 -9.99
N PRO A 83 -1.62 2.19 -10.00
CA PRO A 83 -2.54 1.10 -9.68
C PRO A 83 -2.74 0.89 -8.18
N TYR A 84 -2.11 1.70 -7.33
CA TYR A 84 -2.27 1.72 -5.88
C TYR A 84 -2.51 3.14 -5.38
N GLY A 85 -3.21 3.23 -4.25
CA GLY A 85 -3.72 4.48 -3.69
C GLY A 85 -2.64 5.42 -3.16
N PHE A 86 -2.98 6.70 -3.09
CA PHE A 86 -2.13 7.78 -2.57
C PHE A 86 -2.32 8.02 -1.06
N THR A 87 -3.12 7.19 -0.39
CA THR A 87 -3.48 7.35 1.03
C THR A 87 -2.40 6.87 2.00
N GLY A 88 -1.39 6.15 1.50
CA GLY A 88 -0.30 5.62 2.34
C GLY A 88 -0.72 4.40 3.16
N GLY A 89 -0.06 4.22 4.29
CA GLY A 89 -0.28 3.15 5.25
C GLY A 89 -1.49 3.38 6.15
N TYR A 90 -2.20 2.31 6.47
CA TYR A 90 -3.32 2.31 7.41
C TYR A 90 -3.08 1.28 8.51
N TYR A 91 -3.06 1.73 9.77
CA TYR A 91 -2.72 0.92 10.95
C TYR A 91 -3.92 0.84 11.88
N TYR A 92 -4.15 -0.33 12.46
CA TYR A 92 -5.31 -0.57 13.32
C TYR A 92 -5.02 -1.57 14.43
N THR A 93 -5.87 -1.51 15.44
CA THR A 93 -6.01 -2.50 16.49
C THR A 93 -7.43 -3.05 16.47
N ARG A 94 -7.60 -4.36 16.67
CA ARG A 94 -8.90 -5.04 16.70
C ARG A 94 -9.04 -5.83 18.00
N LEU A 95 -10.18 -5.65 18.66
CA LEU A 95 -10.61 -6.45 19.81
C LEU A 95 -11.80 -7.32 19.36
N THR A 96 -11.77 -8.61 19.66
CA THR A 96 -12.88 -9.51 19.37
C THR A 96 -13.23 -10.31 20.60
N TYR A 97 -14.51 -10.29 20.98
CA TYR A 97 -15.04 -11.08 22.08
C TYR A 97 -16.15 -12.01 21.59
N ALA A 98 -16.06 -13.30 21.92
CA ALA A 98 -17.04 -14.31 21.58
C ALA A 98 -17.79 -14.77 22.84
N PHE A 99 -19.13 -14.72 22.80
CA PHE A 99 -20.02 -15.11 23.90
C PHE A 99 -20.32 -16.61 23.90
#